data_AF-A0A7K0A932-F1
#
_entry.id   AF-A0A7K0A932-F1
#
_cell.length_a   1.000
_cell.length_b   1.000
_cell.length_c   1.000
_cell.angle_alpha   90.00
_cell.angle_beta   90.00
_cell.angle_gamma   90.00
#
_symmetry.space_group_name_H-M   'P 1'
#
loop_
_entity.id
_entity.type
_entity.pdbx_description
1 polymer ?
#
loop_
_entity_poly.entity_id
_entity_poly.type
_entity_poly.pdbx_seq_one_letter_code
_entity_poly.pdbx_strand_id
1 'polypeptide(L)'
;MVEITEGALGRVCTLVMPHLNERQRRLLAGALARAAGTGGITTVASVSGMSRSTVQDGARELDEQESPSERVRRPGAGRPKLTDKDPTLLTDLDALVEPETRGDPMCPLRWTCKSTTTLAKALVAMGHRVSPDTVGNLLRTVGYSLQATSKQLEGAEHPDRDAGFRYLNAQVEGHLEQGQPVISVDTKKKELVGAYPNKGREWQPKAEPVRVGVHDFPDPAVGKAVPYGVYDLGANEGWVGVGADNDTAAFAVNTIGRWWQTVGSVAYPDATRLLITADAGGSNGYRNRPWKRE
;
A
#
# COMPACT_ATOMS: atom_id res chain seq x y z
N MET A 1 -6.78 -58.89 21.84
CA MET A 1 -6.38 -58.19 20.59
C MET A 1 -7.66 -57.81 19.88
N VAL A 2 -7.91 -56.52 19.65
CA VAL A 2 -9.06 -56.08 18.86
C VAL A 2 -8.67 -56.24 17.39
N GLU A 3 -9.26 -57.19 16.68
CA GLU A 3 -9.04 -57.34 15.24
C GLU A 3 -9.73 -56.19 14.51
N ILE A 4 -8.93 -55.39 13.79
CA ILE A 4 -9.47 -54.32 12.96
C ILE A 4 -9.99 -54.95 11.67
N THR A 5 -11.32 -55.07 11.58
CA THR A 5 -11.99 -55.61 10.39
C THR A 5 -11.81 -54.72 9.15
N GLU A 6 -11.76 -55.33 7.96
CA GLU A 6 -11.68 -54.62 6.68
C GLU A 6 -12.82 -53.61 6.50
N GLY A 7 -14.03 -53.96 6.94
CA GLY A 7 -15.18 -53.06 6.92
C GLY A 7 -15.03 -51.83 7.83
N ALA A 8 -14.31 -51.96 8.96
CA ALA A 8 -14.00 -50.82 9.82
C ALA A 8 -12.96 -49.89 9.17
N LEU A 9 -11.93 -50.45 8.53
CA LEU A 9 -10.93 -49.68 7.78
C LEU A 9 -11.59 -48.89 6.64
N GLY A 10 -12.46 -49.55 5.86
CA GLY A 10 -13.19 -48.90 4.77
C GLY A 10 -14.03 -47.71 5.26
N ARG A 11 -14.77 -47.85 6.37
CA ARG A 11 -15.54 -46.74 6.95
C ARG A 11 -14.69 -45.55 7.34
N VAL A 12 -13.53 -45.77 7.98
CA VAL A 12 -12.60 -44.69 8.34
C VAL A 12 -12.08 -43.99 7.09
N CYS A 13 -11.68 -44.76 6.07
CA CYS A 13 -11.22 -44.20 4.79
C CYS A 13 -12.30 -43.32 4.14
N THR A 14 -13.54 -43.81 4.01
CA THR A 14 -14.64 -43.07 3.38
C THR A 14 -15.01 -41.80 4.15
N LEU A 15 -15.00 -41.83 5.47
CA LEU A 15 -15.41 -40.68 6.30
C LEU A 15 -14.33 -39.61 6.39
N VAL A 16 -13.05 -40.00 6.51
CA VAL A 16 -11.98 -39.06 6.86
C VAL A 16 -11.19 -38.60 5.65
N MET A 17 -10.89 -39.49 4.69
CA MET A 17 -10.00 -39.16 3.57
C MET A 17 -10.46 -37.96 2.71
N PRO A 18 -11.77 -37.71 2.45
CA PRO A 18 -12.21 -36.54 1.69
C PRO A 18 -11.80 -35.19 2.32
N HIS A 19 -11.56 -35.15 3.62
CA HIS A 19 -11.19 -33.94 4.35
C HIS A 19 -9.67 -33.75 4.49
N LEU A 20 -8.88 -34.67 3.94
CA LEU A 20 -7.43 -34.69 4.09
C LEU A 20 -6.71 -34.35 2.78
N ASN A 21 -5.59 -33.64 2.88
CA ASN A 21 -4.69 -33.42 1.75
C ASN A 21 -3.97 -34.73 1.35
N GLU A 22 -3.25 -34.71 0.23
CA GLU A 22 -2.57 -35.89 -0.32
C GLU A 22 -1.59 -36.55 0.67
N ARG A 23 -0.78 -35.76 1.38
CA ARG A 23 0.18 -36.27 2.38
C ARG A 23 -0.54 -36.85 3.59
N GLN A 24 -1.54 -36.15 4.11
CA GLN A 24 -2.33 -36.60 5.25
C GLN A 24 -3.06 -37.91 4.97
N ARG A 25 -3.66 -38.07 3.78
CA ARG A 25 -4.28 -39.33 3.36
C ARG A 25 -3.27 -40.47 3.34
N ARG A 26 -2.07 -40.22 2.79
CA ARG A 26 -0.99 -41.19 2.73
C ARG A 26 -0.49 -41.62 4.11
N LEU A 27 -0.29 -40.68 5.03
CA LEU A 27 0.12 -40.98 6.40
C LEU A 27 -0.96 -41.75 7.18
N LEU A 28 -2.23 -41.36 7.04
CA LEU A 28 -3.36 -42.07 7.64
C LEU A 28 -3.43 -43.52 7.12
N ALA A 29 -3.31 -43.71 5.80
CA ALA A 29 -3.29 -45.05 5.21
C ALA A 29 -2.11 -45.90 5.72
N GLY A 30 -0.93 -45.30 5.87
CA GLY A 30 0.23 -45.96 6.48
C GLY A 30 0.00 -46.38 7.93
N ALA A 31 -0.62 -45.51 8.74
CA ALA A 31 -0.96 -45.81 10.14
C ALA A 31 -2.00 -46.93 10.26
N LEU A 32 -3.05 -46.91 9.42
CA LEU A 32 -4.05 -47.96 9.36
C LEU A 32 -3.46 -49.30 8.92
N ALA A 33 -2.52 -49.29 7.97
CA ALA A 33 -1.84 -50.50 7.51
C ALA A 33 -0.99 -51.13 8.62
N ARG A 34 -0.32 -50.31 9.45
CA ARG A 34 0.41 -50.78 10.64
C ARG A 34 -0.52 -51.40 11.67
N ALA A 35 -1.63 -50.73 11.96
CA ALA A 35 -2.60 -51.19 12.95
C ALA A 35 -3.29 -52.50 12.53
N ALA A 36 -3.46 -52.72 11.23
CA ALA A 36 -4.02 -53.96 10.67
C ALA A 36 -3.02 -55.14 10.64
N GLY A 37 -1.73 -54.91 10.88
CA GLY A 37 -0.71 -55.96 10.96
C GLY A 37 -0.36 -56.62 9.61
N THR A 38 -0.12 -57.93 9.63
CA THR A 38 0.31 -58.69 8.44
C THR A 38 -0.72 -58.58 7.31
N GLY A 39 -0.30 -58.11 6.14
CA GLY A 39 -1.19 -57.89 4.99
C GLY A 39 -1.93 -56.55 4.99
N GLY A 40 -1.78 -55.74 6.06
CA GLY A 40 -2.47 -54.46 6.21
C GLY A 40 -2.27 -53.47 5.06
N ILE A 41 -1.08 -53.46 4.43
CA ILE A 41 -0.82 -52.64 3.23
C ILE A 41 -1.77 -53.00 2.08
N THR A 42 -1.99 -54.30 1.84
CA THR A 42 -2.86 -54.78 0.76
C THR A 42 -4.32 -54.49 1.07
N THR A 43 -4.75 -54.73 2.30
CA THR A 43 -6.11 -54.47 2.76
C THR A 43 -6.44 -52.98 2.69
N VAL A 44 -5.55 -52.12 3.20
CA VAL A 44 -5.76 -50.65 3.19
C VAL A 44 -5.76 -50.11 1.77
N ALA A 45 -4.87 -50.59 0.89
CA ALA A 45 -4.88 -50.19 -0.52
C ALA A 45 -6.21 -50.54 -1.22
N SER A 46 -6.75 -51.74 -0.94
CA SER A 46 -8.04 -52.19 -1.46
C SER A 46 -9.19 -51.27 -1.03
N VAL A 47 -9.33 -51.03 0.29
CA VAL A 47 -10.47 -50.27 0.82
C VAL A 47 -10.36 -48.75 0.61
N SER A 48 -9.15 -48.21 0.48
CA SER A 48 -8.94 -46.77 0.24
C SER A 48 -8.92 -46.39 -1.25
N GLY A 49 -8.74 -47.38 -2.15
CA GLY A 49 -8.50 -47.14 -3.57
C GLY A 49 -7.11 -46.55 -3.88
N MET A 50 -6.21 -46.47 -2.89
CA MET A 50 -4.84 -45.97 -3.07
C MET A 50 -3.92 -47.06 -3.62
N SER A 51 -2.85 -46.67 -4.33
CA SER A 51 -1.85 -47.65 -4.77
C SER A 51 -1.11 -48.26 -3.57
N ARG A 52 -0.74 -49.55 -3.67
CA ARG A 52 0.05 -50.22 -2.63
C ARG A 52 1.36 -49.49 -2.32
N SER A 53 2.02 -48.95 -3.35
CA SER A 53 3.24 -48.14 -3.20
C SER A 53 2.99 -46.88 -2.35
N THR A 54 1.85 -46.22 -2.54
CA THR A 54 1.50 -45.02 -1.75
C THR A 54 1.28 -45.36 -0.29
N VAL A 55 0.57 -46.46 0.02
CA VAL A 55 0.34 -46.93 1.40
C VAL A 55 1.67 -47.33 2.06
N GLN A 56 2.54 -48.01 1.32
CA GLN A 56 3.87 -48.40 1.78
C GLN A 56 4.77 -47.18 2.05
N ASP A 57 4.75 -46.17 1.17
CA ASP A 57 5.45 -44.91 1.37
C ASP A 57 4.96 -44.18 2.61
N GLY A 58 3.63 -44.13 2.82
CA GLY A 58 3.05 -43.56 4.04
C GLY A 58 3.45 -44.28 5.30
N ALA A 59 3.55 -45.62 5.26
CA ALA A 59 4.08 -46.39 6.37
C ALA A 59 5.56 -46.04 6.60
N ARG A 60 6.42 -46.05 5.59
CA ARG A 60 7.84 -45.71 5.74
C ARG A 60 8.05 -44.29 6.30
N GLU A 61 7.29 -43.30 5.83
CA GLU A 61 7.37 -41.93 6.32
C GLU A 61 7.04 -41.80 7.82
N LEU A 62 6.21 -42.70 8.37
CA LEU A 62 5.95 -42.76 9.81
C LEU A 62 7.11 -43.36 10.61
N ASP A 63 7.99 -44.18 10.00
CA ASP A 63 9.21 -44.69 10.67
C ASP A 63 10.31 -43.64 10.73
N GLU A 64 10.36 -42.77 9.73
CA GLU A 64 11.38 -41.71 9.62
C GLU A 64 11.18 -40.60 10.67
N GLN A 65 10.15 -40.69 11.53
CA GLN A 65 9.83 -39.74 12.62
C GLN A 65 9.92 -38.27 12.19
N GLU A 66 9.51 -37.96 10.96
CA GLU A 66 9.49 -36.58 10.48
C GLU A 66 8.54 -35.74 11.34
N SER A 67 9.01 -34.55 11.75
CA SER A 67 8.16 -33.61 12.48
C SER A 67 6.91 -33.25 11.66
N PRO A 68 5.74 -33.07 12.31
CA PRO A 68 4.55 -32.58 11.64
C PRO A 68 4.88 -31.33 10.83
N SER A 69 4.57 -31.36 9.54
CA SER A 69 4.81 -30.24 8.63
C SER A 69 3.54 -29.93 7.87
N GLU A 70 3.24 -28.64 7.73
CA GLU A 70 2.13 -28.16 6.92
C GLU A 70 2.36 -28.36 5.41
N ARG A 71 3.60 -28.68 4.99
CA ARG A 71 3.90 -28.96 3.58
C ARG A 71 3.36 -30.33 3.15
N VAL A 72 2.64 -30.32 2.03
CA VAL A 72 2.17 -31.55 1.35
C VAL A 72 3.31 -32.27 0.62
N ARG A 73 4.27 -31.52 0.04
CA ARG A 73 5.41 -32.07 -0.71
C ARG A 73 6.72 -31.89 0.03
N ARG A 74 7.63 -32.86 -0.12
CA ARG A 74 9.00 -32.80 0.44
C ARG A 74 9.73 -31.52 0.02
N PRO A 75 10.66 -31.00 0.84
CA PRO A 75 11.60 -29.96 0.42
C PRO A 75 12.27 -30.34 -0.92
N GLY A 76 12.31 -29.40 -1.88
CA GLY A 76 12.84 -29.65 -3.23
C GLY A 76 11.89 -30.31 -4.22
N ALA A 77 10.74 -30.86 -3.79
CA ALA A 77 9.75 -31.44 -4.71
C ALA A 77 8.84 -30.35 -5.31
N GLY A 78 8.96 -30.11 -6.62
CA GLY A 78 8.18 -29.12 -7.36
C GLY A 78 8.71 -28.91 -8.77
N ARG A 79 8.01 -28.09 -9.57
CA ARG A 79 8.55 -27.64 -10.87
C ARG A 79 9.83 -26.83 -10.59
N PRO A 80 10.97 -27.14 -11.24
CA PRO A 80 12.20 -26.35 -11.08
C PRO A 80 11.93 -24.87 -11.36
N LYS A 81 12.63 -23.97 -10.66
CA LYS A 81 12.43 -22.53 -10.86
C LYS A 81 12.76 -22.19 -12.31
N LEU A 82 12.04 -21.23 -12.88
CA LEU A 82 12.28 -20.82 -14.27
C LEU A 82 13.72 -20.31 -14.46
N THR A 83 14.26 -19.68 -13.43
CA THR A 83 15.67 -19.24 -13.35
C THR A 83 16.68 -20.38 -13.47
N ASP A 84 16.31 -21.61 -13.10
CA ASP A 84 17.19 -22.78 -13.21
C ASP A 84 17.15 -23.37 -14.63
N LYS A 85 16.08 -23.09 -15.39
CA LYS A 85 15.88 -23.56 -16.78
C LYS A 85 16.31 -22.53 -17.82
N ASP A 86 16.28 -21.25 -17.44
CA ASP A 86 16.59 -20.11 -18.28
C ASP A 86 17.62 -19.24 -17.54
N PRO A 87 18.92 -19.56 -17.67
CA PRO A 87 19.97 -18.95 -16.87
C PRO A 87 20.19 -17.46 -17.17
N THR A 88 19.85 -17.00 -18.39
CA THR A 88 20.07 -15.60 -18.79
C THR A 88 18.89 -14.70 -18.44
N LEU A 89 17.71 -15.27 -18.19
CA LEU A 89 16.47 -14.53 -17.88
C LEU A 89 16.63 -13.46 -16.79
N LEU A 90 17.36 -13.75 -15.72
CA LEU A 90 17.56 -12.77 -14.65
C LEU A 90 18.44 -11.61 -15.10
N THR A 91 19.51 -11.90 -15.85
CA THR A 91 20.41 -10.90 -16.41
C THR A 91 19.69 -10.02 -17.44
N ASP A 92 18.92 -10.64 -18.33
CA ASP A 92 18.15 -9.95 -19.37
C ASP A 92 17.01 -9.10 -18.76
N LEU A 93 16.38 -9.58 -17.69
CA LEU A 93 15.42 -8.80 -16.91
C LEU A 93 16.09 -7.60 -16.23
N ASP A 94 17.26 -7.79 -15.60
CA ASP A 94 17.99 -6.71 -14.93
C ASP A 94 18.39 -5.62 -15.94
N ALA A 95 18.88 -6.01 -17.13
CA ALA A 95 19.22 -5.08 -18.21
C ALA A 95 18.01 -4.27 -18.73
N LEU A 96 16.80 -4.83 -18.73
CA LEU A 96 15.58 -4.12 -19.12
C LEU A 96 15.06 -3.13 -18.07
N VAL A 97 15.45 -3.36 -16.82
CA VAL A 97 15.10 -2.57 -15.62
C VAL A 97 16.14 -1.48 -15.36
N GLU A 98 17.38 -1.68 -15.77
CA GLU A 98 18.46 -0.70 -15.69
C GLU A 98 18.16 0.49 -16.62
N PRO A 99 18.30 1.75 -16.15
CA PRO A 99 17.98 2.91 -16.95
C PRO A 99 18.94 3.05 -18.13
N GLU A 100 18.39 3.18 -19.34
CA GLU A 100 19.12 3.76 -20.47
C GLU A 100 19.53 5.20 -20.07
N THR A 101 20.74 5.30 -19.54
CA THR A 101 21.64 6.46 -19.48
C THR A 101 20.98 7.85 -19.33
N ARG A 102 21.05 8.39 -18.11
CA ARG A 102 21.50 9.77 -17.91
C ARG A 102 22.56 9.82 -16.80
N GLY A 103 23.81 9.52 -17.19
CA GLY A 103 25.03 10.04 -16.56
C GLY A 103 25.58 9.34 -15.30
N ASP A 104 26.47 8.37 -15.54
CA ASP A 104 27.68 8.05 -14.74
C ASP A 104 27.57 7.36 -13.34
N PRO A 105 28.59 6.65 -12.85
CA PRO A 105 28.76 5.19 -12.99
C PRO A 105 28.81 4.48 -11.62
N MET A 106 28.27 5.08 -10.56
CA MET A 106 28.36 4.58 -9.16
C MET A 106 27.06 4.74 -8.34
N CYS A 107 25.88 4.70 -8.95
CA CYS A 107 24.60 4.86 -8.22
C CYS A 107 23.79 3.56 -8.10
N PRO A 108 23.43 3.10 -6.88
CA PRO A 108 22.70 1.85 -6.61
C PRO A 108 21.16 1.98 -6.69
N LEU A 109 20.64 2.87 -7.53
CA LEU A 109 19.19 3.08 -7.66
C LEU A 109 18.71 2.73 -9.07
N ARG A 110 18.21 1.49 -9.19
CA ARG A 110 17.67 0.89 -10.41
C ARG A 110 16.16 1.16 -10.48
N TRP A 111 15.74 2.12 -11.28
CA TRP A 111 14.34 2.53 -11.40
C TRP A 111 13.84 2.27 -12.84
N THR A 112 12.71 1.57 -13.00
CA THR A 112 12.05 1.39 -14.29
C THR A 112 10.60 1.88 -14.23
N CYS A 113 10.19 2.68 -15.23
CA CYS A 113 8.79 3.08 -15.41
C CYS A 113 7.98 2.04 -16.21
N LYS A 114 8.59 0.91 -16.59
CA LYS A 114 7.96 -0.13 -17.42
C LYS A 114 7.09 -1.03 -16.55
N SER A 115 5.85 -1.26 -16.97
CA SER A 115 4.96 -2.24 -16.32
C SER A 115 5.52 -3.67 -16.46
N THR A 116 5.13 -4.58 -15.56
CA THR A 116 5.46 -6.02 -15.68
C THR A 116 4.99 -6.62 -17.01
N THR A 117 3.88 -6.12 -17.55
CA THR A 117 3.38 -6.49 -18.89
C THR A 117 4.33 -6.03 -20.00
N THR A 118 4.89 -4.83 -19.91
CA THR A 118 5.86 -4.30 -20.86
C THR A 118 7.17 -5.07 -20.80
N LEU A 119 7.67 -5.35 -19.59
CA LEU A 119 8.89 -6.14 -19.37
C LEU A 119 8.72 -7.58 -19.87
N ALA A 120 7.58 -8.21 -19.62
CA ALA A 120 7.29 -9.55 -20.14
C ALA A 120 7.29 -9.59 -21.68
N LYS A 121 6.70 -8.59 -22.34
CA LYS A 121 6.74 -8.50 -23.82
C LYS A 121 8.18 -8.36 -24.35
N ALA A 122 9.01 -7.55 -23.71
CA ALA A 122 10.40 -7.37 -24.10
C ALA A 122 11.21 -8.67 -23.91
N LEU A 123 11.04 -9.35 -22.78
CA LEU A 123 11.68 -10.64 -22.52
C LEU A 123 11.21 -11.73 -23.49
N VAL A 124 9.92 -11.75 -23.84
CA VAL A 124 9.40 -12.66 -24.87
C VAL A 124 10.02 -12.37 -26.24
N ALA A 125 10.23 -11.10 -26.58
CA ALA A 125 10.93 -10.71 -27.82
C ALA A 125 12.41 -11.14 -27.81
N MET A 126 13.03 -11.23 -26.63
CA MET A 126 14.39 -11.76 -26.43
C MET A 126 14.44 -13.31 -26.37
N GLY A 127 13.30 -14.00 -26.49
CA GLY A 127 13.21 -15.46 -26.56
C GLY A 127 12.80 -16.16 -25.26
N HIS A 128 12.57 -15.42 -24.17
CA HIS A 128 12.18 -15.99 -22.88
C HIS A 128 10.68 -16.34 -22.83
N ARG A 129 10.36 -17.48 -22.23
CA ARG A 129 8.96 -17.89 -22.01
C ARG A 129 8.46 -17.43 -20.64
N VAL A 130 8.09 -16.15 -20.54
CA VAL A 130 7.66 -15.51 -19.28
C VAL A 130 6.29 -14.83 -19.39
N SER A 131 5.56 -14.79 -18.27
CA SER A 131 4.33 -14.01 -18.10
C SER A 131 4.57 -12.77 -17.23
N PRO A 132 3.67 -11.76 -17.25
CA PRO A 132 3.76 -10.60 -16.37
C PRO A 132 3.86 -10.96 -14.87
N ASP A 133 3.13 -11.99 -14.43
CA ASP A 133 3.19 -12.49 -13.05
C ASP A 133 4.55 -13.10 -12.73
N THR A 134 5.14 -13.82 -13.68
CA THR A 134 6.48 -14.41 -13.54
C THR A 134 7.51 -13.29 -13.39
N VAL A 135 7.42 -12.25 -14.22
CA VAL A 135 8.28 -11.06 -14.10
C VAL A 135 8.12 -10.37 -12.75
N GLY A 136 6.89 -10.19 -12.27
CA GLY A 136 6.63 -9.61 -10.94
C GLY A 136 7.26 -10.41 -9.80
N ASN A 137 7.20 -11.74 -9.86
CA ASN A 137 7.83 -12.61 -8.87
C ASN A 137 9.37 -12.56 -8.94
N LEU A 138 9.94 -12.50 -10.14
CA LEU A 138 11.39 -12.36 -10.33
C LEU A 138 11.89 -11.02 -9.79
N LEU A 139 11.20 -9.92 -10.11
CA LEU A 139 11.49 -8.58 -9.58
C LEU A 139 11.49 -8.56 -8.04
N ARG A 140 10.51 -9.20 -7.39
CA ARG A 140 10.50 -9.33 -5.92
C ARG A 140 11.68 -10.13 -5.38
N THR A 141 12.10 -11.17 -6.10
CA THR A 141 13.23 -12.02 -5.70
C THR A 141 14.56 -11.25 -5.74
N VAL A 142 14.72 -10.36 -6.72
CA VAL A 142 15.89 -9.47 -6.83
C VAL A 142 15.73 -8.15 -6.07
N GLY A 143 14.75 -8.05 -5.16
CA GLY A 143 14.61 -6.94 -4.21
C GLY A 143 13.79 -5.74 -4.68
N TYR A 144 13.14 -5.81 -5.84
CA TYR A 144 12.26 -4.75 -6.32
C TYR A 144 10.85 -4.90 -5.75
N SER A 145 10.21 -3.79 -5.42
CA SER A 145 8.81 -3.73 -5.02
C SER A 145 8.06 -2.67 -5.82
N LEU A 146 6.75 -2.83 -5.91
CA LEU A 146 5.89 -1.80 -6.49
C LEU A 146 5.84 -0.62 -5.52
N GLN A 147 6.48 0.48 -5.89
CA GLN A 147 6.46 1.72 -5.11
C GLN A 147 5.41 2.66 -5.72
N ALA A 148 4.55 3.23 -4.87
CA ALA A 148 3.70 4.35 -5.28
C ALA A 148 4.58 5.60 -5.44
N THR A 149 4.21 6.50 -6.35
CA THR A 149 4.92 7.76 -6.53
C THR A 149 4.88 8.57 -5.22
N SER A 150 6.03 8.69 -4.55
CA SER A 150 6.20 9.63 -3.46
C SER A 150 6.45 11.01 -4.07
N LYS A 151 5.63 11.99 -3.71
CA LYS A 151 5.82 13.39 -4.13
C LYS A 151 6.96 14.03 -3.33
N GLN A 152 8.18 13.56 -3.55
CA GLN A 152 9.42 14.10 -2.95
C GLN A 152 10.30 14.83 -3.96
N LEU A 153 10.05 14.64 -5.26
CA LEU A 153 10.63 15.45 -6.32
C LEU A 153 9.90 16.80 -6.34
N GLU A 154 10.30 17.70 -5.45
CA GLU A 154 10.21 19.13 -5.77
C GLU A 154 11.06 19.37 -7.02
N GLY A 155 10.61 20.28 -7.89
CA GLY A 155 11.34 20.59 -9.13
C GLY A 155 12.80 20.96 -8.85
N ALA A 156 13.61 21.02 -9.93
CA ALA A 156 15.05 21.31 -9.89
C ALA A 156 15.45 22.22 -8.70
N GLU A 157 16.37 21.74 -7.85
CA GLU A 157 16.97 22.53 -6.77
C GLU A 157 17.42 23.87 -7.36
N HIS A 158 16.63 24.91 -7.10
CA HIS A 158 17.00 26.25 -7.50
C HIS A 158 18.05 26.73 -6.49
N PRO A 159 19.22 27.22 -6.92
CA PRO A 159 20.30 27.63 -6.01
C PRO A 159 19.84 28.71 -5.00
N ASP A 160 18.84 29.51 -5.36
CA ASP A 160 18.26 30.56 -4.48
C ASP A 160 17.16 30.06 -3.54
N ARG A 161 16.75 28.79 -3.62
CA ARG A 161 15.67 28.24 -2.78
C ARG A 161 16.05 28.30 -1.30
N ASP A 162 17.28 27.90 -1.02
CA ASP A 162 17.88 27.91 0.30
C ASP A 162 17.99 29.32 0.90
N ALA A 163 18.30 30.31 0.05
CA ALA A 163 18.34 31.71 0.45
C ALA A 163 16.93 32.24 0.79
N GLY A 164 15.90 31.84 0.04
CA GLY A 164 14.51 32.15 0.33
C GLY A 164 14.03 31.58 1.66
N PHE A 165 14.36 30.32 1.96
CA PHE A 165 14.02 29.70 3.24
C PHE A 165 14.76 30.35 4.41
N ARG A 166 16.06 30.61 4.29
CA ARG A 166 16.84 31.30 5.32
C ARG A 166 16.31 32.71 5.60
N TYR A 167 15.93 33.45 4.56
CA TYR A 167 15.30 34.76 4.71
C TYR A 167 13.97 34.68 5.46
N LEU A 168 13.07 33.76 5.05
CA LEU A 168 11.79 33.56 5.73
C LEU A 168 11.98 33.17 7.19
N ASN A 169 12.89 32.23 7.48
CA ASN A 169 13.18 31.80 8.84
C ASN A 169 13.67 32.96 9.71
N ALA A 170 14.60 33.78 9.20
CA ALA A 170 15.08 34.97 9.92
C ALA A 170 13.97 36.00 10.18
N GLN A 171 13.02 36.17 9.24
CA GLN A 171 11.85 37.04 9.46
C GLN A 171 10.91 36.47 10.53
N VAL A 172 10.68 35.16 10.52
CA VAL A 172 9.85 34.47 11.51
C VAL A 172 10.46 34.60 12.90
N GLU A 173 11.73 34.25 13.06
CA GLU A 173 12.47 34.37 14.33
C GLU A 173 12.40 35.80 14.87
N GLY A 174 12.70 36.80 14.03
CA GLY A 174 12.65 38.20 14.44
C GLY A 174 11.27 38.71 14.84
N HIS A 175 10.18 38.19 14.25
CA HIS A 175 8.82 38.54 14.69
C HIS A 175 8.49 37.91 16.04
N LEU A 176 8.80 36.61 16.20
CA LEU A 176 8.53 35.88 17.44
C LEU A 176 9.33 36.45 18.62
N GLU A 177 10.60 36.79 18.43
CA GLU A 177 11.43 37.45 19.45
C GLU A 177 10.88 38.80 19.90
N GLN A 178 10.18 39.52 19.01
CA GLN A 178 9.54 40.80 19.28
C GLN A 178 8.09 40.66 19.79
N GLY A 179 7.64 39.44 20.08
CA GLY A 179 6.27 39.14 20.48
C GLY A 179 5.23 39.47 19.39
N GLN A 180 5.65 39.57 18.13
CA GLN A 180 4.77 39.83 17.00
C GLN A 180 4.25 38.51 16.42
N PRO A 181 2.95 38.45 16.05
CA PRO A 181 2.35 37.24 15.52
C PRO A 181 2.94 36.81 14.17
N VAL A 182 3.08 35.49 14.02
CA VAL A 182 3.44 34.82 12.76
C VAL A 182 2.40 33.75 12.46
N ILE A 183 1.77 33.84 11.29
CA ILE A 183 0.77 32.85 10.86
C ILE A 183 1.14 32.19 9.54
N SER A 184 0.82 30.91 9.42
CA SER A 184 0.82 30.17 8.17
C SER A 184 -0.60 29.91 7.70
N VAL A 185 -0.87 30.16 6.42
CA VAL A 185 -2.22 30.13 5.87
C VAL A 185 -2.33 29.28 4.60
N ASP A 186 -3.36 28.44 4.52
CA ASP A 186 -3.60 27.55 3.39
C ASP A 186 -5.10 27.26 3.21
N THR A 187 -5.54 27.09 1.96
CA THR A 187 -6.81 26.44 1.66
C THR A 187 -6.63 24.98 1.36
N LYS A 188 -7.25 24.13 2.18
CA LYS A 188 -7.26 22.70 1.92
C LYS A 188 -8.36 22.33 0.91
N LYS A 189 -8.24 21.10 0.41
CA LYS A 189 -9.14 20.47 -0.56
C LYS A 189 -10.60 20.83 -0.27
N LYS A 190 -11.27 21.36 -1.29
CA LYS A 190 -12.71 21.70 -1.26
C LYS A 190 -13.50 20.41 -1.16
N GLU A 191 -14.28 20.26 -0.10
CA GLU A 191 -15.14 19.10 0.09
C GLU A 191 -16.55 19.41 -0.41
N LEU A 192 -17.12 18.49 -1.20
CA LEU A 192 -18.50 18.61 -1.64
C LEU A 192 -19.41 18.25 -0.47
N VAL A 193 -20.26 19.18 -0.04
CA VAL A 193 -21.17 18.95 1.07
C VAL A 193 -22.43 18.30 0.53
N GLY A 194 -22.60 17.00 0.74
CA GLY A 194 -23.77 16.25 0.26
C GLY A 194 -23.52 14.75 0.23
N ALA A 195 -24.46 14.01 -0.37
CA ALA A 195 -24.37 12.56 -0.52
C ALA A 195 -23.39 12.16 -1.65
N TYR A 196 -22.13 12.59 -1.57
CA TYR A 196 -21.09 12.25 -2.54
C TYR A 196 -20.19 11.12 -2.04
N PRO A 197 -19.64 10.27 -2.94
CA PRO A 197 -18.74 9.21 -2.54
C PRO A 197 -17.40 9.79 -2.05
N ASN A 198 -17.08 9.50 -0.79
CA ASN A 198 -15.76 9.77 -0.21
C ASN A 198 -14.87 8.53 -0.36
N LYS A 199 -13.58 8.72 -0.68
CA LYS A 199 -12.61 7.61 -0.82
C LYS A 199 -12.19 6.97 0.52
N GLY A 200 -12.62 7.55 1.64
CA GLY A 200 -12.39 7.01 2.98
C GLY A 200 -13.31 5.84 3.30
N ARG A 201 -12.90 4.98 4.24
CA ARG A 201 -13.75 3.92 4.80
C ARG A 201 -14.06 4.27 6.25
N GLU A 202 -15.34 4.32 6.58
CA GLU A 202 -15.83 4.51 7.93
C GLU A 202 -16.52 3.23 8.42
N TRP A 203 -16.44 2.93 9.71
CA TRP A 203 -17.16 1.83 10.30
C TRP A 203 -18.65 2.16 10.35
N GLN A 204 -19.46 1.32 9.72
CA GLN A 204 -20.93 1.43 9.69
C GLN A 204 -21.55 0.11 10.16
N PRO A 205 -22.77 0.12 10.74
CA PRO A 205 -23.49 -1.10 11.05
C PRO A 205 -23.59 -2.03 9.84
N LYS A 206 -23.51 -3.33 10.11
CA LYS A 206 -23.51 -4.35 9.05
C LYS A 206 -24.80 -4.24 8.23
N ALA A 207 -24.64 -4.16 6.90
CA ALA A 207 -25.72 -4.01 5.92
C ALA A 207 -26.42 -2.63 5.88
N GLU A 208 -25.86 -1.61 6.53
CA GLU A 208 -26.35 -0.22 6.47
C GLU A 208 -25.28 0.72 5.88
N PRO A 209 -24.88 0.56 4.60
CA PRO A 209 -23.96 1.50 3.98
C PRO A 209 -24.63 2.87 3.79
N VAL A 210 -23.86 3.94 3.98
CA VAL A 210 -24.30 5.30 3.63
C VAL A 210 -24.57 5.34 2.12
N ARG A 211 -25.79 5.69 1.74
CA ARG A 211 -26.19 5.82 0.34
C ARG A 211 -25.64 7.14 -0.21
N VAL A 212 -24.82 7.04 -1.24
CA VAL A 212 -24.25 8.18 -1.96
C VAL A 212 -24.77 8.21 -3.40
N GLY A 213 -24.80 9.40 -4.00
CA GLY A 213 -25.22 9.62 -5.38
C GLY A 213 -24.32 8.88 -6.37
N VAL A 214 -24.92 8.45 -7.48
CA VAL A 214 -24.25 7.69 -8.54
C VAL A 214 -23.35 8.58 -9.42
N HIS A 215 -23.49 9.90 -9.30
CA HIS A 215 -22.75 10.88 -10.10
C HIS A 215 -21.81 11.71 -9.23
N ASP A 216 -20.54 11.73 -9.62
CA ASP A 216 -19.46 12.48 -8.94
C ASP A 216 -19.41 13.97 -9.33
N PHE A 217 -20.30 14.41 -10.22
CA PHE A 217 -20.31 15.79 -10.69
C PHE A 217 -20.99 16.70 -9.65
N PRO A 218 -20.34 17.81 -9.24
CA PRO A 218 -20.95 18.78 -8.34
C PRO A 218 -22.20 19.36 -9.01
N ASP A 219 -23.35 19.23 -8.37
CA ASP A 219 -24.53 20.00 -8.76
C ASP A 219 -24.23 21.47 -8.44
N PRO A 220 -24.44 22.43 -9.38
CA PRO A 220 -24.27 23.86 -9.11
C PRO A 220 -25.06 24.37 -7.90
N ALA A 221 -26.15 23.70 -7.52
CA ALA A 221 -26.97 24.02 -6.36
C ALA A 221 -26.42 23.49 -5.03
N VAL A 222 -25.39 22.64 -5.05
CA VAL A 222 -24.81 22.04 -3.85
C VAL A 222 -23.56 22.83 -3.40
N GLY A 223 -23.64 23.36 -2.18
CA GLY A 223 -22.57 24.14 -1.56
C GLY A 223 -21.26 23.36 -1.40
N LYS A 224 -20.14 24.07 -1.48
CA LYS A 224 -18.81 23.51 -1.24
C LYS A 224 -18.33 24.00 0.12
N ALA A 225 -17.84 23.09 0.95
CA ALA A 225 -17.10 23.47 2.15
C ALA A 225 -15.66 23.75 1.73
N VAL A 226 -15.24 25.00 1.89
CA VAL A 226 -13.87 25.45 1.64
C VAL A 226 -13.23 25.76 3.00
N PRO A 227 -12.47 24.81 3.57
CA PRO A 227 -11.71 25.06 4.78
C PRO A 227 -10.49 25.92 4.45
N TYR A 228 -10.41 27.08 5.10
CA TYR A 228 -9.25 27.96 5.09
C TYR A 228 -8.63 27.97 6.48
N GLY A 229 -7.41 27.46 6.57
CA GLY A 229 -6.67 27.34 7.82
C GLY A 229 -5.77 28.55 8.07
N VAL A 230 -5.72 28.97 9.32
CA VAL A 230 -4.75 29.90 9.88
C VAL A 230 -4.05 29.17 11.03
N TYR A 231 -2.74 28.95 10.88
CA TYR A 231 -1.93 28.33 11.92
C TYR A 231 -1.03 29.39 12.54
N ASP A 232 -1.20 29.64 13.83
CA ASP A 232 -0.37 30.54 14.61
C ASP A 232 0.88 29.82 15.11
N LEU A 233 2.06 30.26 14.68
CA LEU A 233 3.33 29.65 15.05
C LEU A 233 3.75 29.99 16.47
N GLY A 234 3.41 31.19 16.97
CA GLY A 234 3.78 31.64 18.31
C GLY A 234 2.94 30.96 19.38
N ALA A 235 1.63 30.88 19.15
CA ALA A 235 0.70 30.21 20.06
C ALA A 235 0.66 28.69 19.87
N ASN A 236 1.16 28.18 18.73
CA ASN A 236 1.05 26.77 18.32
C ASN A 236 -0.42 26.30 18.27
N GLU A 237 -1.28 27.13 17.70
CA GLU A 237 -2.73 26.91 17.61
C GLU A 237 -3.23 27.03 16.17
N GLY A 238 -4.25 26.24 15.84
CA GLY A 238 -4.91 26.26 14.53
C GLY A 238 -6.30 26.88 14.63
N TRP A 239 -6.64 27.72 13.66
CA TRP A 239 -7.96 28.28 13.46
C TRP A 239 -8.44 27.99 12.03
N VAL A 240 -9.70 27.62 11.87
CA VAL A 240 -10.24 27.26 10.55
C VAL A 240 -11.53 28.03 10.29
N GLY A 241 -11.54 28.79 9.20
CA GLY A 241 -12.76 29.33 8.62
C GLY A 241 -13.29 28.38 7.56
N VAL A 242 -14.57 28.02 7.65
CA VAL A 242 -15.22 27.19 6.62
C VAL A 242 -16.15 28.07 5.79
N GLY A 243 -15.76 28.29 4.54
CA GLY A 243 -16.57 28.99 3.54
C GLY A 243 -17.57 28.04 2.89
N ALA A 244 -18.73 28.56 2.51
CA ALA A 244 -19.78 27.81 1.79
C ALA A 244 -19.71 28.01 0.26
N ASP A 245 -18.78 28.83 -0.21
CA ASP A 245 -18.65 29.25 -1.62
C ASP A 245 -17.16 29.22 -2.05
N ASN A 246 -16.80 29.95 -3.09
CA ASN A 246 -15.50 29.88 -3.75
C ASN A 246 -14.34 30.36 -2.87
N ASP A 247 -13.24 29.62 -2.97
CA ASP A 247 -11.92 30.04 -2.49
C ASP A 247 -11.40 31.24 -3.30
N THR A 248 -11.58 32.44 -2.74
CA THR A 248 -11.18 33.72 -3.33
C THR A 248 -10.20 34.43 -2.40
N ALA A 249 -9.44 35.39 -2.94
CA ALA A 249 -8.57 36.23 -2.11
C ALA A 249 -9.36 36.98 -1.02
N ALA A 250 -10.56 37.48 -1.34
CA ALA A 250 -11.41 38.14 -0.35
C ALA A 250 -11.83 37.19 0.77
N PHE A 251 -12.19 35.93 0.45
CA PHE A 251 -12.53 34.94 1.47
C PHE A 251 -11.34 34.67 2.41
N ALA A 252 -10.15 34.51 1.84
CA ALA A 252 -8.94 34.23 2.58
C ALA A 252 -8.49 35.38 3.48
N VAL A 253 -8.46 36.63 2.98
CA VAL A 253 -8.14 37.80 3.79
C VAL A 253 -9.19 38.03 4.88
N ASN A 254 -10.48 37.87 4.58
CA ASN A 254 -11.53 37.93 5.60
C ASN A 254 -11.38 36.84 6.67
N THR A 255 -10.91 35.65 6.29
CA THR A 255 -10.64 34.56 7.24
C THR A 255 -9.52 34.95 8.21
N ILE A 256 -8.43 35.53 7.70
CA ILE A 256 -7.34 36.06 8.52
C ILE A 256 -7.82 37.20 9.42
N GLY A 257 -8.61 38.13 8.88
CA GLY A 257 -9.20 39.23 9.65
C GLY A 257 -10.11 38.74 10.78
N ARG A 258 -10.93 37.71 10.54
CA ARG A 258 -11.76 37.09 11.57
C ARG A 258 -10.94 36.39 12.65
N TRP A 259 -9.89 35.67 12.26
CA TRP A 259 -8.95 35.10 13.22
C TRP A 259 -8.34 36.19 14.11
N TRP A 260 -7.89 37.31 13.52
CA TRP A 260 -7.35 38.44 14.26
C TRP A 260 -8.35 39.03 15.27
N GLN A 261 -9.58 39.29 14.82
CA GLN A 261 -10.63 39.85 15.67
C GLN A 261 -11.06 38.92 16.81
N THR A 262 -10.98 37.61 16.60
CA THR A 262 -11.52 36.62 17.56
C THR A 262 -10.46 36.12 18.54
N VAL A 263 -9.23 35.92 18.05
CA VAL A 263 -8.16 35.24 18.81
C VAL A 263 -6.88 36.06 18.78
N GLY A 264 -6.41 36.48 17.59
CA GLY A 264 -5.10 37.12 17.44
C GLY A 264 -4.92 38.41 18.23
N SER A 265 -5.91 39.32 18.20
CA SER A 265 -5.83 40.60 18.91
C SER A 265 -5.82 40.48 20.43
N VAL A 266 -6.39 39.39 20.97
CA VAL A 266 -6.36 39.09 22.40
C VAL A 266 -5.03 38.43 22.79
N ALA A 267 -4.52 37.54 21.93
CA ALA A 267 -3.25 36.85 22.14
C ALA A 267 -2.04 37.81 22.00
N TYR A 268 -2.13 38.81 21.12
CA TYR A 268 -1.06 39.76 20.82
C TYR A 268 -1.56 41.23 20.92
N PRO A 269 -1.85 41.73 22.13
CA PRO A 269 -2.45 43.06 22.31
C PRO A 269 -1.53 44.21 21.87
N ASP A 270 -0.21 44.02 21.95
CA ASP A 270 0.81 45.02 21.59
C ASP A 270 1.38 44.81 20.18
N ALA A 271 0.74 43.95 19.36
CA ALA A 271 1.20 43.71 17.99
C ALA A 271 1.07 44.97 17.14
N THR A 272 2.15 45.31 16.45
CA THR A 272 2.21 46.37 15.44
C THR A 272 2.48 45.82 14.04
N ARG A 273 2.82 44.52 13.94
CA ARG A 273 3.15 43.82 12.71
C ARG A 273 2.60 42.40 12.77
N LEU A 274 2.26 41.87 11.59
CA LEU A 274 1.84 40.48 11.40
C LEU A 274 2.60 39.92 10.21
N LEU A 275 3.28 38.79 10.42
CA LEU A 275 3.91 38.05 9.33
C LEU A 275 2.98 36.92 8.88
N ILE A 276 2.70 36.85 7.58
CA ILE A 276 1.84 35.84 6.96
C ILE A 276 2.66 35.04 5.97
N THR A 277 2.82 33.73 6.21
CA THR A 277 3.42 32.80 5.27
C THR A 277 2.31 32.04 4.52
N ALA A 278 2.33 32.10 3.19
CA ALA A 278 1.31 31.47 2.37
C ALA A 278 1.90 30.87 1.10
N ASP A 279 1.29 29.77 0.64
CA ASP A 279 1.58 29.16 -0.64
C ASP A 279 1.20 30.15 -1.75
N ALA A 280 2.12 30.45 -2.66
CA ALA A 280 1.94 31.49 -3.69
C ALA A 280 0.95 31.11 -4.83
N GLY A 281 0.02 30.18 -4.59
CA GLY A 281 -0.96 29.66 -5.55
C GLY A 281 -2.40 30.07 -5.23
N GLY A 282 -3.27 30.03 -6.24
CA GLY A 282 -4.72 30.21 -6.03
C GLY A 282 -5.10 31.56 -5.40
N SER A 283 -5.94 31.50 -4.37
CA SER A 283 -6.40 32.68 -3.62
C SER A 283 -5.25 33.44 -2.96
N ASN A 284 -4.23 32.73 -2.48
CA ASN A 284 -3.03 33.24 -1.81
C ASN A 284 -1.94 33.79 -2.76
N GLY A 285 -2.23 33.88 -4.07
CA GLY A 285 -1.23 34.24 -5.07
C GLY A 285 -0.61 35.64 -4.88
N TYR A 286 0.71 35.74 -4.88
CA TYR A 286 1.46 37.01 -4.73
C TYR A 286 1.14 38.08 -5.81
N ARG A 287 0.61 37.65 -6.97
CA ARG A 287 0.15 38.51 -8.07
C ARG A 287 -1.31 38.93 -7.95
N ASN A 288 -2.06 38.36 -7.00
CA ASN A 288 -3.48 38.59 -6.82
C ASN A 288 -3.70 39.97 -6.21
N ARG A 289 -4.13 40.95 -7.03
CA ARG A 289 -4.34 42.34 -6.58
C ARG A 289 -5.40 42.47 -5.48
N PRO A 290 -6.57 41.78 -5.58
CA PRO A 290 -7.54 41.71 -4.49
C PRO A 290 -6.92 41.39 -3.13
N TRP A 291 -6.00 40.43 -3.05
CA TRP A 291 -5.35 40.05 -1.78
C TRP A 291 -4.65 41.23 -1.08
N LYS A 292 -4.10 42.18 -1.86
CA LYS A 292 -3.39 43.35 -1.33
C LYS A 292 -4.32 44.51 -1.00
N ARG A 293 -5.60 44.41 -1.39
CA ARG A 293 -6.59 45.48 -1.26
C ARG A 293 -7.57 45.22 -0.12
N GLU A 294 -8.06 43.98 -0.03
CA GLU A 294 -8.93 43.52 1.05
C GLU A 294 -8.22 43.61 2.40
#